data_AF-A0A1V4ASZ6-F1
#
_entry.id   AF-A0A1V4ASZ6-F1
#
_cell.length_a   1.000
_cell.length_b   1.000
_cell.length_c   1.000
_cell.angle_alpha   90.00
_cell.angle_beta   90.00
_cell.angle_gamma   90.00
#
_symmetry.space_group_name_H-M   'P 1'
#
loop_
_entity.id
_entity.type
_entity.pdbx_description
1 polymer ?
#
loop_
_entity_poly.entity_id
_entity_poly.type
_entity_poly.pdbx_seq_one_letter_code
_entity_poly.pdbx_strand_id
1 'polypeptide(L)'
;MAGFSDIPFRLICKEFGMAMSYTEVISMDGVLWKNKKTLKLLEFTPNERPVIFQILGNDEDKIVEACRIIEQLGPHIIDVNMGCSVSDIAGKGAGAGLLKDPAKIGRIFHKLSRTLRVPVTGKIRLGWDDKSRNYLEVARILEDNGASLIAVHGRTRSQFFYGKADWNAIAEVKQAVKIPVIGNGDVRCVSDIARIKRVTGCDGVMIGRAAIGHPWIFQLKDRDQVSAIDKAELIRRHLTLMLEHYGHDIGVVLFRKHATKYIMGMPHASELRPRLVTCNNHEEIMNLIASHYVRIQKHAAA
;
A
#
# COMPACT_ATOMS: atom_id res chain seq x y z
N MET A 1 -0.40 -2.93 -0.73
CA MET A 1 -0.83 -3.55 0.55
C MET A 1 -1.42 -4.91 0.23
N ALA A 2 -0.71 -6.00 0.55
CA ALA A 2 -1.20 -7.35 0.27
C ALA A 2 -2.61 -7.58 0.88
N GLY A 3 -3.49 -8.17 0.09
CA GLY A 3 -4.89 -8.42 0.40
C GLY A 3 -5.82 -7.20 0.34
N PHE A 4 -5.35 -6.02 -0.08
CA PHE A 4 -6.19 -4.82 -0.19
C PHE A 4 -5.95 -4.00 -1.46
N SER A 5 -4.72 -3.93 -1.97
CA SER A 5 -4.41 -3.15 -3.17
C SER A 5 -4.62 -3.93 -4.46
N ASP A 6 -5.82 -4.49 -4.60
CA ASP A 6 -6.30 -5.10 -5.84
C ASP A 6 -6.76 -4.03 -6.86
N ILE A 7 -7.10 -4.45 -8.08
CA ILE A 7 -7.54 -3.54 -9.14
C ILE A 7 -8.74 -2.67 -8.70
N PRO A 8 -9.84 -3.23 -8.15
CA PRO A 8 -10.99 -2.44 -7.68
C PRO A 8 -10.60 -1.32 -6.71
N PHE A 9 -9.80 -1.64 -5.69
CA PHE A 9 -9.39 -0.64 -4.70
C PHE A 9 -8.45 0.42 -5.28
N ARG A 10 -7.49 0.02 -6.13
CA ARG A 10 -6.55 0.96 -6.75
C ARG A 10 -7.24 1.89 -7.73
N LEU A 11 -8.18 1.38 -8.53
CA LEU A 11 -9.03 2.20 -9.42
C LEU A 11 -9.79 3.26 -8.64
N ILE A 12 -10.46 2.88 -7.55
CA ILE A 12 -11.12 3.83 -6.67
C ILE A 12 -10.13 4.85 -6.14
N CYS A 13 -9.01 4.43 -5.55
CA CYS A 13 -8.03 5.38 -5.03
C CYS A 13 -7.55 6.37 -6.11
N LYS A 14 -7.42 5.90 -7.35
CA LYS A 14 -7.02 6.70 -8.50
C LYS A 14 -8.10 7.73 -8.91
N GLU A 15 -9.37 7.33 -8.94
CA GLU A 15 -10.53 8.22 -9.14
C GLU A 15 -10.56 9.35 -8.09
N PHE A 16 -10.11 9.06 -6.86
CA PHE A 16 -10.03 10.04 -5.76
C PHE A 16 -8.71 10.84 -5.72
N GLY A 17 -7.85 10.73 -6.73
CA GLY A 17 -6.66 11.58 -6.85
C GLY A 17 -5.36 10.96 -6.34
N MET A 18 -5.31 9.64 -6.09
CA MET A 18 -4.04 8.96 -5.81
C MET A 18 -3.06 9.15 -6.98
N ALA A 19 -1.86 9.66 -6.69
CA ALA A 19 -0.86 9.96 -7.72
C ALA A 19 -0.31 8.69 -8.39
N MET A 20 -0.04 7.64 -7.61
CA MET A 20 0.72 6.46 -8.01
C MET A 20 0.10 5.18 -7.46
N SER A 21 -0.14 4.19 -8.32
CA SER A 21 -0.77 2.92 -7.94
C SER A 21 0.28 1.84 -7.66
N TYR A 22 0.41 1.41 -6.40
CA TYR A 22 1.23 0.25 -6.06
C TYR A 22 0.41 -1.03 -6.12
N THR A 23 0.91 -2.04 -6.82
CA THR A 23 0.35 -3.39 -6.77
C THR A 23 0.49 -4.00 -5.37
N GLU A 24 -0.11 -5.17 -5.20
CA GLU A 24 0.33 -6.05 -4.13
C GLU A 24 1.78 -6.48 -4.34
N VAL A 25 2.44 -6.88 -3.25
CA VAL A 25 3.82 -7.37 -3.30
C VAL A 25 3.82 -8.79 -3.83
N ILE A 26 4.69 -9.07 -4.79
CA ILE A 26 4.92 -10.39 -5.36
C ILE A 26 6.28 -10.95 -4.95
N SER A 27 6.42 -12.27 -4.89
CA SER A 27 7.71 -12.91 -4.67
C SER A 27 8.46 -13.14 -5.98
N MET A 28 9.77 -12.95 -5.94
CA MET A 28 10.74 -13.32 -6.97
C MET A 28 10.54 -14.76 -7.46
N ASP A 29 10.51 -15.74 -6.55
CA ASP A 29 10.33 -17.15 -6.92
C ASP A 29 8.99 -17.39 -7.63
N GLY A 30 7.94 -16.69 -7.21
CA GLY A 30 6.63 -16.80 -7.83
C GLY A 30 6.63 -16.32 -9.29
N VAL A 31 7.42 -15.30 -9.62
CA VAL A 31 7.63 -14.84 -11.01
C VAL A 31 8.43 -15.87 -11.79
N LEU A 32 9.57 -16.32 -11.26
CA LEU A 32 10.46 -17.25 -11.94
C LEU A 32 9.78 -18.58 -12.25
N TRP A 33 8.93 -19.07 -11.35
CA TRP A 33 8.12 -20.28 -11.56
C TRP A 33 6.83 -20.03 -12.35
N LYS A 34 6.63 -18.82 -12.88
CA LYS A 34 5.44 -18.43 -13.66
C LYS A 34 4.13 -18.75 -12.93
N ASN A 35 4.12 -18.55 -11.61
CA ASN A 35 2.95 -18.84 -10.80
C ASN A 35 1.79 -17.91 -11.19
N LYS A 36 0.69 -18.50 -11.68
CA LYS A 36 -0.48 -17.75 -12.16
C LYS A 36 -1.07 -16.81 -11.09
N LYS A 37 -1.09 -17.23 -9.82
CA LYS A 37 -1.61 -16.40 -8.73
C LYS A 37 -0.70 -15.19 -8.47
N THR A 38 0.62 -15.39 -8.52
CA THR A 38 1.60 -14.28 -8.39
C THR A 38 1.47 -13.29 -9.53
N LEU A 39 1.42 -13.76 -10.78
CA LEU A 39 1.30 -12.88 -11.94
C LEU A 39 -0.03 -12.12 -11.97
N LYS A 40 -1.13 -12.74 -11.48
CA LYS A 40 -2.43 -12.08 -11.34
C LYS A 40 -2.38 -10.85 -10.43
N LEU A 41 -1.51 -10.83 -9.42
CA LEU A 41 -1.34 -9.66 -8.53
C LEU A 41 -0.73 -8.45 -9.23
N LEU A 42 -0.12 -8.64 -10.40
CA LEU A 42 0.46 -7.59 -11.24
C LEU A 42 -0.52 -7.05 -12.28
N GLU A 43 -1.70 -7.66 -12.45
CA GLU A 43 -2.70 -7.15 -13.38
C GLU A 43 -3.10 -5.72 -13.00
N PHE A 44 -3.27 -4.87 -14.02
CA PHE A 44 -3.72 -3.50 -13.89
C PHE A 44 -4.45 -3.04 -15.15
N THR A 45 -5.21 -1.98 -15.01
CA THR A 45 -5.95 -1.30 -16.08
C THR A 45 -5.26 0.02 -16.47
N PRO A 46 -5.43 0.52 -17.71
CA PRO A 46 -4.82 1.78 -18.14
C PRO A 46 -5.16 2.99 -17.25
N ASN A 47 -6.34 2.99 -16.61
CA ASN A 47 -6.78 4.08 -15.76
C ASN A 47 -6.00 4.17 -14.43
N GLU A 48 -5.27 3.11 -14.04
CA GLU A 48 -4.46 3.10 -12.81
C GLU A 48 -3.10 3.77 -12.98
N ARG A 49 -2.69 4.10 -14.22
CA ARG A 49 -1.34 4.61 -14.52
C ARG A 49 -1.04 5.96 -13.83
N PRO A 50 0.20 6.19 -13.36
CA PRO A 50 1.33 5.27 -13.36
C PRO A 50 1.17 4.14 -12.32
N VAL A 51 1.56 2.92 -12.72
CA VAL A 51 1.52 1.71 -11.89
C VAL A 51 2.93 1.26 -11.54
N ILE A 52 3.09 0.85 -10.28
CA ILE A 52 4.35 0.41 -9.68
C ILE A 52 4.20 -1.03 -9.27
N PHE A 53 5.11 -1.87 -9.77
CA PHE A 53 5.17 -3.28 -9.38
C PHE A 53 6.13 -3.44 -8.23
N GLN A 54 5.64 -4.01 -7.13
CA GLN A 54 6.46 -4.23 -5.95
C GLN A 54 6.90 -5.70 -5.84
N ILE A 55 8.21 -5.93 -5.87
CA ILE A 55 8.82 -7.26 -5.78
C ILE A 55 9.48 -7.48 -4.42
N LEU A 56 9.47 -8.73 -3.97
CA LEU A 56 10.15 -9.21 -2.79
C LEU A 56 11.02 -10.41 -3.13
N GLY A 57 12.27 -10.39 -2.68
CA GLY A 57 13.22 -11.49 -2.84
C GLY A 57 14.41 -11.33 -1.90
N ASN A 58 15.30 -12.31 -1.92
CA ASN A 58 16.53 -12.33 -1.13
C ASN A 58 17.74 -12.81 -1.93
N ASP A 59 17.63 -13.03 -3.24
CA ASP A 59 18.73 -13.50 -4.09
C ASP A 59 18.96 -12.47 -5.19
N GLU A 60 20.21 -12.03 -5.35
CA GLU A 60 20.53 -10.87 -6.17
C GLU A 60 20.22 -11.11 -7.65
N ASP A 61 20.64 -12.25 -8.18
CA ASP A 61 20.52 -12.57 -9.61
C ASP A 61 19.08 -12.95 -9.95
N LYS A 62 18.43 -13.71 -9.07
CA LYS A 62 17.02 -14.07 -9.24
C LYS A 62 16.08 -12.86 -9.15
N ILE A 63 16.36 -11.86 -8.30
CA ILE A 63 15.58 -10.61 -8.27
C ILE A 63 15.70 -9.90 -9.63
N VAL A 64 16.91 -9.80 -10.17
CA VAL A 64 17.17 -9.15 -11.47
C VAL A 64 16.43 -9.89 -12.59
N GLU A 65 16.54 -11.21 -12.64
CA GLU A 65 15.83 -12.04 -13.63
C GLU A 65 14.31 -11.87 -13.53
N ALA A 66 13.75 -11.95 -12.31
CA ALA A 66 12.32 -11.72 -12.09
C ALA A 66 11.89 -10.31 -12.50
N CYS A 67 12.71 -9.29 -12.24
CA CYS A 67 12.40 -7.92 -12.65
C CYS A 67 12.38 -7.75 -14.17
N ARG A 68 13.29 -8.41 -14.91
CA ARG A 68 13.28 -8.41 -16.38
C ARG A 68 11.99 -9.02 -16.95
N ILE A 69 11.48 -10.06 -16.30
CA ILE A 69 10.21 -10.71 -16.71
C ILE A 69 9.04 -9.74 -16.48
N ILE A 70 8.92 -9.15 -15.30
CA ILE A 70 7.77 -8.29 -14.98
C ILE A 70 7.83 -6.92 -15.66
N GLU A 71 9.02 -6.44 -16.08
CA GLU A 71 9.14 -5.22 -16.89
C GLU A 71 8.37 -5.34 -18.22
N GLN A 72 8.32 -6.54 -18.80
CA GLN A 72 7.59 -6.79 -20.05
C GLN A 72 6.08 -6.63 -19.92
N LEU A 73 5.55 -6.67 -18.69
CA LEU A 73 4.14 -6.45 -18.40
C LEU A 73 3.77 -4.95 -18.35
N GLY A 74 4.75 -4.06 -18.55
CA GLY A 74 4.55 -2.62 -18.71
C GLY A 74 4.28 -1.79 -17.45
N PRO A 75 4.91 -2.06 -16.28
CA PRO A 75 4.87 -1.10 -15.18
C PRO A 75 5.62 0.19 -15.54
N HIS A 76 5.37 1.26 -14.79
CA HIS A 76 6.11 2.52 -14.96
C HIS A 76 7.35 2.56 -14.05
N ILE A 77 7.30 1.80 -12.95
CA ILE A 77 8.35 1.71 -11.94
C ILE A 77 8.35 0.28 -11.39
N ILE A 78 9.54 -0.25 -11.09
CA ILE A 78 9.70 -1.46 -10.28
C ILE A 78 10.24 -1.06 -8.90
N ASP A 79 9.58 -1.49 -7.84
CA ASP A 79 9.92 -1.20 -6.44
C ASP A 79 10.39 -2.46 -5.72
N VAL A 80 11.52 -2.40 -5.05
CA VAL A 80 12.03 -3.49 -4.20
C VAL A 80 11.52 -3.30 -2.78
N ASN A 81 10.75 -4.26 -2.30
CA ASN A 81 10.24 -4.26 -0.93
C ASN A 81 11.38 -4.63 0.04
N MET A 82 11.77 -3.66 0.87
CA MET A 82 12.72 -3.82 1.97
C MET A 82 12.06 -3.47 3.33
N GLY A 83 10.74 -3.62 3.42
CA GLY A 83 9.95 -3.14 4.57
C GLY A 83 9.00 -4.17 5.19
N CYS A 84 8.75 -5.31 4.53
CA CYS A 84 7.85 -6.34 5.05
C CYS A 84 8.39 -6.94 6.36
N SER A 85 7.57 -6.92 7.41
CA SER A 85 7.94 -7.39 8.75
C SER A 85 7.52 -8.83 9.05
N VAL A 86 6.73 -9.46 8.17
CA VAL A 86 6.21 -10.83 8.35
C VAL A 86 7.38 -11.78 8.59
N SER A 87 7.34 -12.56 9.67
CA SER A 87 8.48 -13.37 10.11
C SER A 87 8.96 -14.38 9.07
N ASP A 88 8.04 -15.05 8.38
CA ASP A 88 8.36 -16.04 7.33
C ASP A 88 9.03 -15.44 6.09
N ILE A 89 8.94 -14.12 5.94
CA ILE A 89 9.54 -13.35 4.86
C ILE A 89 10.86 -12.73 5.35
N ALA A 90 10.78 -11.93 6.41
CA ALA A 90 11.90 -11.18 6.98
C ALA A 90 12.99 -12.10 7.54
N GLY A 91 12.60 -13.23 8.15
CA GLY A 91 13.54 -14.23 8.67
C GLY A 91 14.35 -14.93 7.58
N LYS A 92 13.84 -15.00 6.35
CA LYS A 92 14.54 -15.57 5.18
C LYS A 92 15.42 -14.55 4.46
N GLY A 93 15.57 -13.33 4.99
CA GLY A 93 16.40 -12.29 4.39
C GLY A 93 15.71 -11.50 3.26
N ALA A 94 14.40 -11.63 3.08
CA ALA A 94 13.61 -10.83 2.15
C ALA A 94 12.84 -9.72 2.89
N GLY A 95 12.27 -8.73 2.20
CA GLY A 95 11.56 -7.64 2.87
C GLY A 95 12.49 -6.88 3.81
N ALA A 96 12.07 -6.60 5.04
CA ALA A 96 12.95 -5.94 6.02
C ALA A 96 14.14 -6.81 6.46
N GLY A 97 14.20 -8.09 6.09
CA GLY A 97 15.39 -8.92 6.25
C GLY A 97 16.58 -8.44 5.42
N LEU A 98 16.34 -7.81 4.26
CA LEU A 98 17.40 -7.24 3.43
C LEU A 98 18.16 -6.11 4.15
N LEU A 99 17.50 -5.40 5.07
CA LEU A 99 18.14 -4.31 5.82
C LEU A 99 19.30 -4.79 6.69
N LYS A 100 19.46 -6.10 6.93
CA LYS A 100 20.63 -6.63 7.65
C LYS A 100 21.90 -6.68 6.80
N ASP A 101 21.79 -6.54 5.48
CA ASP A 101 22.91 -6.62 4.53
C ASP A 101 22.86 -5.46 3.53
N PRO A 102 23.31 -4.25 3.95
CA PRO A 102 23.34 -3.09 3.07
C PRO A 102 24.20 -3.29 1.81
N ALA A 103 25.29 -4.06 1.91
CA ALA A 103 26.15 -4.37 0.76
C ALA A 103 25.38 -5.14 -0.32
N LYS A 104 24.55 -6.11 0.08
CA LYS A 104 23.65 -6.82 -0.83
C LYS A 104 22.59 -5.92 -1.45
N ILE A 105 22.01 -5.00 -0.67
CA ILE A 105 21.09 -3.99 -1.22
C ILE A 105 21.78 -3.20 -2.34
N GLY A 106 23.02 -2.74 -2.11
CA GLY A 106 23.80 -2.03 -3.12
C GLY A 106 23.99 -2.84 -4.40
N ARG A 107 24.41 -4.11 -4.28
CA ARG A 107 24.59 -5.01 -5.45
C ARG A 107 23.28 -5.25 -6.20
N ILE A 108 22.15 -5.43 -5.51
CA ILE A 108 20.82 -5.59 -6.13
C ILE A 108 20.48 -4.34 -6.94
N PHE A 109 20.54 -3.15 -6.32
CA PHE A 109 20.16 -1.91 -7.00
C PHE A 109 21.10 -1.57 -8.16
N HIS A 110 22.40 -1.82 -8.00
CA HIS A 110 23.41 -1.62 -9.05
C HIS A 110 23.12 -2.44 -10.31
N LYS A 111 22.73 -3.71 -10.12
CA LYS A 111 22.35 -4.62 -11.21
C LYS A 111 21.02 -4.19 -11.84
N LEU A 112 20.01 -3.90 -11.01
CA LEU A 112 18.67 -3.52 -11.48
C LEU A 112 18.69 -2.21 -12.30
N SER A 113 19.35 -1.16 -11.79
CA SER A 113 19.41 0.15 -12.44
C SER A 113 20.12 0.15 -13.79
N ARG A 114 21.03 -0.80 -14.02
CA ARG A 114 21.71 -1.00 -15.32
C ARG A 114 20.97 -1.94 -16.27
N THR A 115 20.11 -2.80 -15.73
CA THR A 115 19.45 -3.86 -16.51
C THR A 115 18.08 -3.43 -17.00
N LEU A 116 17.32 -2.74 -16.16
CA LEU A 116 15.96 -2.31 -16.44
C LEU A 116 15.96 -0.94 -17.14
N ARG A 117 14.94 -0.73 -17.96
CA ARG A 117 14.66 0.54 -18.64
C ARG A 117 13.77 1.44 -17.79
N VAL A 118 12.91 0.84 -16.96
CA VAL A 118 12.04 1.58 -16.03
C VAL A 118 12.82 1.97 -14.76
N PRO A 119 12.48 3.11 -14.11
CA PRO A 119 13.03 3.48 -12.82
C PRO A 119 12.88 2.38 -11.77
N VAL A 120 13.92 2.23 -10.94
CA VAL A 120 13.95 1.28 -9.83
C VAL A 120 13.89 2.04 -8.51
N THR A 121 13.00 1.63 -7.62
CA THR A 121 12.74 2.31 -6.36
C THR A 121 12.81 1.35 -5.18
N GLY A 122 12.95 1.88 -3.97
CA GLY A 122 13.05 1.07 -2.76
C GLY A 122 12.11 1.54 -1.67
N LYS A 123 11.32 0.61 -1.10
CA LYS A 123 10.53 0.88 0.10
C LYS A 123 11.17 0.25 1.34
N ILE A 124 11.72 1.09 2.22
CA ILE A 124 12.45 0.68 3.42
C ILE A 124 11.68 0.91 4.71
N ARG A 125 12.19 0.32 5.78
CA ARG A 125 11.94 0.67 7.19
C ARG A 125 13.18 1.31 7.79
N LEU A 126 13.10 1.71 9.06
CA LEU A 126 14.24 2.31 9.76
C LEU A 126 15.39 1.33 10.06
N GLY A 127 15.19 0.04 9.87
CA GLY A 127 16.15 -1.01 10.23
C GLY A 127 15.45 -2.24 10.78
N TRP A 128 16.23 -3.19 11.29
CA TRP A 128 15.70 -4.44 11.84
C TRP A 128 14.99 -4.23 13.18
N ASP A 129 15.64 -3.50 14.09
CA ASP A 129 15.14 -3.13 15.41
C ASP A 129 15.79 -1.83 15.86
N ASP A 130 15.48 -1.37 17.08
CA ASP A 130 15.99 -0.10 17.59
C ASP A 130 17.51 -0.11 17.87
N LYS A 131 18.14 -1.29 17.93
CA LYS A 131 19.60 -1.45 18.05
C LYS A 131 20.29 -1.47 16.68
N SER A 132 19.54 -1.68 15.61
CA SER A 132 20.04 -1.81 14.23
C SER A 132 19.25 -0.87 13.30
N ARG A 133 19.35 0.43 13.57
CA ARG A 133 18.74 1.50 12.76
C ARG A 133 19.71 2.02 11.70
N ASN A 134 19.79 1.35 10.55
CA ASN A 134 20.75 1.64 9.48
C ASN A 134 20.16 2.36 8.26
N TYR A 135 19.00 3.00 8.42
CA TYR A 135 18.27 3.66 7.33
C TYR A 135 19.07 4.73 6.56
N LEU A 136 19.97 5.46 7.21
CA LEU A 136 20.82 6.46 6.53
C LEU A 136 21.87 5.81 5.62
N GLU A 137 22.51 4.74 6.11
CA GLU A 137 23.44 3.96 5.32
C GLU A 137 22.74 3.34 4.10
N VAL A 138 21.60 2.68 4.34
CA VAL A 138 20.79 2.08 3.28
C VAL A 138 20.31 3.13 2.27
N ALA A 139 19.88 4.31 2.71
CA ALA A 139 19.43 5.36 1.80
C ALA A 139 20.54 5.86 0.87
N ARG A 140 21.75 6.09 1.38
CA ARG A 140 22.91 6.47 0.56
C ARG A 140 23.28 5.38 -0.42
N ILE A 141 23.35 4.13 0.05
CA ILE A 141 23.62 2.96 -0.81
C ILE A 141 22.60 2.85 -1.95
N LEU A 142 21.31 3.09 -1.67
CA LEU A 142 20.27 3.08 -2.69
C LEU A 142 20.52 4.16 -3.75
N GLU A 143 20.78 5.40 -3.32
CA GLU A 143 21.11 6.51 -4.24
C GLU A 143 22.37 6.22 -5.06
N ASP A 144 23.48 5.84 -4.42
CA ASP A 144 24.76 5.56 -5.06
C ASP A 144 24.69 4.42 -6.08
N ASN A 145 23.71 3.52 -5.96
CA ASN A 145 23.50 2.38 -6.85
C ASN A 145 22.32 2.55 -7.82
N GLY A 146 21.80 3.77 -7.95
CA GLY A 146 20.86 4.14 -9.01
C GLY A 146 19.38 3.97 -8.68
N ALA A 147 19.01 3.90 -7.39
CA ALA A 147 17.60 4.04 -7.01
C ALA A 147 17.09 5.43 -7.43
N SER A 148 15.91 5.48 -8.04
CA SER A 148 15.32 6.74 -8.51
C SER A 148 14.41 7.41 -7.47
N LEU A 149 13.99 6.69 -6.43
CA LEU A 149 13.15 7.18 -5.32
C LEU A 149 13.22 6.20 -4.14
N ILE A 150 13.11 6.73 -2.91
CA ILE A 150 13.03 5.92 -1.69
C ILE A 150 11.73 6.24 -0.92
N ALA A 151 10.96 5.22 -0.58
CA ALA A 151 9.82 5.34 0.34
C ALA A 151 10.21 4.83 1.74
N VAL A 152 10.10 5.68 2.76
CA VAL A 152 10.56 5.37 4.13
C VAL A 152 9.37 5.22 5.06
N HIS A 153 9.16 4.00 5.58
CA HIS A 153 8.28 3.82 6.74
C HIS A 153 9.07 4.12 8.01
N GLY A 154 8.65 5.15 8.76
CA GLY A 154 9.28 5.59 10.02
C GLY A 154 9.17 4.61 11.19
N ARG A 155 9.27 3.31 10.97
CA ARG A 155 9.34 2.28 12.02
C ARG A 155 10.41 1.27 11.68
N THR A 156 11.00 0.66 12.69
CA THR A 156 11.85 -0.53 12.53
C THR A 156 10.99 -1.76 12.23
N ARG A 157 11.61 -2.88 11.83
CA ARG A 157 10.89 -4.12 11.58
C ARG A 157 10.25 -4.67 12.84
N SER A 158 10.96 -4.67 13.98
CA SER A 158 10.48 -5.23 15.27
C SER A 158 9.25 -4.52 15.81
N GLN A 159 9.09 -3.23 15.49
CA GLN A 159 7.91 -2.45 15.89
C GLN A 159 6.63 -2.88 15.16
N PHE A 160 6.69 -3.59 14.02
CA PHE A 160 5.53 -3.87 13.16
C PHE A 160 4.69 -2.60 12.90
N PHE A 161 3.57 -2.47 13.61
CA PHE A 161 2.65 -1.33 13.58
C PHE A 161 2.45 -0.67 14.95
N TYR A 162 3.17 -1.12 15.97
CA TYR A 162 3.14 -0.59 17.34
C TYR A 162 3.97 0.69 17.46
N GLY A 163 3.79 1.41 18.57
CA GLY A 163 4.45 2.69 18.80
C GLY A 163 4.01 3.76 17.80
N LYS A 164 4.82 4.82 17.67
CA LYS A 164 4.61 5.91 16.71
C LYS A 164 5.64 5.82 15.60
N ALA A 165 5.26 6.20 14.37
CA ALA A 165 6.23 6.40 13.31
C ALA A 165 7.15 7.58 13.68
N ASP A 166 8.45 7.34 13.66
CA ASP A 166 9.49 8.35 13.80
C ASP A 166 9.65 9.08 12.47
N TRP A 167 9.03 10.27 12.40
CA TRP A 167 9.11 11.13 11.22
C TRP A 167 10.42 11.92 11.16
N ASN A 168 11.12 12.12 12.29
CA ASN A 168 12.42 12.79 12.28
C ASN A 168 13.43 11.97 11.50
N ALA A 169 13.40 10.63 11.65
CA ALA A 169 14.23 9.74 10.84
C ALA A 169 13.95 9.86 9.33
N ILE A 170 12.70 10.12 8.92
CA ILE A 170 12.38 10.38 7.50
C ILE A 170 12.99 11.72 7.05
N ALA A 171 12.97 12.74 7.92
CA ALA A 171 13.61 14.02 7.67
C ALA A 171 15.12 13.87 7.45
N GLU A 172 15.78 13.08 8.30
CA GLU A 172 17.22 12.79 8.19
C GLU A 172 17.53 12.08 6.86
N VAL A 173 16.70 11.12 6.42
CA VAL A 173 16.85 10.52 5.08
C VAL A 173 16.71 11.57 3.99
N LYS A 174 15.69 12.43 4.06
CA LYS A 174 15.47 13.47 3.05
C LYS A 174 16.65 14.45 2.95
N GLN A 175 17.35 14.70 4.04
CA GLN A 175 18.56 15.52 4.05
C GLN A 175 19.81 14.78 3.55
N ALA A 176 19.83 13.45 3.69
CA ALA A 176 20.99 12.63 3.37
C ALA A 176 21.11 12.23 1.89
N VAL A 177 20.03 12.31 1.12
CA VAL A 177 19.99 11.94 -0.31
C VAL A 177 19.38 13.05 -1.17
N LYS A 178 19.73 13.08 -2.46
CA LYS A 178 19.20 14.03 -3.45
C LYS A 178 18.00 13.48 -4.20
N ILE A 179 17.90 12.15 -4.36
CA ILE A 179 16.72 11.52 -4.98
C ILE A 179 15.44 11.77 -4.16
N PRO A 180 14.25 11.72 -4.80
CA PRO A 180 12.98 11.88 -4.10
C PRO A 180 12.78 10.89 -2.94
N VAL A 181 12.25 11.41 -1.83
CA VAL A 181 11.91 10.65 -0.62
C VAL A 181 10.42 10.76 -0.34
N ILE A 182 9.76 9.61 -0.18
CA ILE A 182 8.33 9.51 0.18
C ILE A 182 8.20 9.12 1.65
N GLY A 183 7.57 9.99 2.45
CA GLY A 183 7.29 9.71 3.85
C GLY A 183 6.12 8.74 4.04
N ASN A 184 6.26 7.77 4.95
CA ASN A 184 5.22 6.79 5.22
C ASN A 184 5.12 6.47 6.73
N GLY A 185 3.88 6.35 7.21
CA GLY A 185 3.57 5.91 8.57
C GLY A 185 2.69 6.90 9.32
N ASP A 186 1.64 6.38 9.93
CA ASP A 186 0.72 7.11 10.84
C ASP A 186 -0.02 8.32 10.25
N VAL A 187 -0.25 8.33 8.94
CA VAL A 187 -1.34 9.13 8.37
C VAL A 187 -2.67 8.57 8.89
N ARG A 188 -3.48 9.38 9.56
CA ARG A 188 -4.81 9.02 10.06
C ARG A 188 -5.89 10.00 9.59
N CYS A 189 -5.55 11.27 9.48
CA CYS A 189 -6.40 12.34 8.96
C CYS A 189 -5.67 13.20 7.93
N VAL A 190 -6.39 14.13 7.30
CA VAL A 190 -5.83 15.04 6.28
C VAL A 190 -4.71 15.90 6.86
N SER A 191 -4.87 16.40 8.09
CA SER A 191 -3.86 17.24 8.74
C SER A 191 -2.52 16.51 8.97
N ASP A 192 -2.53 15.18 9.11
CA ASP A 192 -1.29 14.40 9.20
C ASP A 192 -0.46 14.47 7.92
N ILE A 193 -1.10 14.56 6.75
CA ILE A 193 -0.39 14.66 5.45
C ILE A 193 0.45 15.93 5.42
N ALA A 194 -0.16 17.07 5.76
CA ALA A 194 0.52 18.36 5.82
C ALA A 194 1.60 18.37 6.91
N ARG A 195 1.34 17.74 8.07
CA ARG A 195 2.30 17.67 9.18
C ARG A 195 3.52 16.81 8.82
N ILE A 196 3.34 15.65 8.17
CA ILE A 196 4.46 14.83 7.68
C ILE A 196 5.31 15.66 6.73
N LYS A 197 4.72 16.24 5.68
CA LYS A 197 5.48 17.04 4.71
C LYS A 197 6.27 18.17 5.37
N ARG A 198 5.67 18.85 6.36
CA ARG A 198 6.33 19.94 7.09
C ARG A 198 7.50 19.47 7.95
N VAL A 199 7.32 18.38 8.69
CA VAL A 199 8.35 17.85 9.62
C VAL A 199 9.50 17.21 8.84
N THR A 200 9.20 16.51 7.75
CA THR A 200 10.19 15.70 7.04
C THR A 200 10.80 16.38 5.82
N GLY A 201 10.13 17.37 5.24
CA GLY A 201 10.48 17.91 3.93
C GLY A 201 10.36 16.90 2.78
N CYS A 202 9.69 15.76 2.99
CA CYS A 202 9.58 14.71 1.98
C CYS A 202 8.77 15.17 0.76
N ASP A 203 9.11 14.63 -0.41
CA ASP A 203 8.55 15.04 -1.70
C ASP A 203 7.10 14.54 -1.88
N GLY A 204 6.72 13.49 -1.17
CA GLY A 204 5.36 12.97 -1.14
C GLY A 204 5.07 12.12 0.08
N VAL A 205 3.79 11.79 0.28
CA VAL A 205 3.33 10.97 1.41
C VAL A 205 2.65 9.72 0.88
N MET A 206 3.13 8.54 1.30
CA MET A 206 2.47 7.28 0.99
C MET A 206 1.44 6.97 2.06
N ILE A 207 0.18 6.84 1.65
CA ILE A 207 -0.95 6.54 2.52
C ILE A 207 -1.33 5.07 2.38
N GLY A 208 -1.36 4.35 3.49
CA GLY A 208 -1.76 2.95 3.54
C GLY A 208 -3.14 2.77 4.18
N ARG A 209 -3.14 2.36 5.45
CA ARG A 209 -4.36 2.00 6.22
C ARG A 209 -5.46 3.06 6.21
N ALA A 210 -5.12 4.35 6.18
CA ALA A 210 -6.11 5.43 6.21
C ALA A 210 -6.99 5.48 4.95
N ALA A 211 -6.47 5.06 3.79
CA ALA A 211 -7.21 5.01 2.53
C ALA A 211 -8.22 3.85 2.49
N ILE A 212 -8.01 2.80 3.29
CA ILE A 212 -8.90 1.63 3.28
C ILE A 212 -10.25 2.02 3.88
N GLY A 213 -11.29 1.99 3.03
CA GLY A 213 -12.62 2.44 3.40
C GLY A 213 -12.76 3.96 3.51
N HIS A 214 -11.77 4.74 3.05
CA HIS A 214 -11.81 6.21 3.01
C HIS A 214 -10.84 6.78 1.96
N PRO A 215 -11.08 6.54 0.65
CA PRO A 215 -10.22 7.07 -0.42
C PRO A 215 -10.31 8.59 -0.58
N TRP A 216 -11.36 9.25 -0.06
CA TRP A 216 -11.46 10.72 -0.04
C TRP A 216 -10.30 11.43 0.64
N ILE A 217 -9.48 10.71 1.42
CA ILE A 217 -8.22 11.25 1.96
C ILE A 217 -7.28 11.77 0.85
N PHE A 218 -7.34 11.20 -0.36
CA PHE A 218 -6.58 11.68 -1.51
C PHE A 218 -7.13 13.01 -2.09
N GLN A 219 -8.40 13.33 -1.83
CA GLN A 219 -9.00 14.64 -2.10
C GLN A 219 -8.88 15.61 -0.92
N LEU A 220 -8.07 15.27 0.09
CA LEU A 220 -7.88 16.05 1.31
C LEU A 220 -9.19 16.30 2.09
N LYS A 221 -10.06 15.28 2.15
CA LYS A 221 -11.28 15.28 2.98
C LYS A 221 -11.17 14.29 4.13
N ASP A 222 -11.46 14.75 5.35
CA ASP A 222 -11.63 13.90 6.52
C ASP A 222 -12.99 13.19 6.53
N ARG A 223 -13.14 12.16 7.38
CA ARG A 223 -14.30 11.24 7.37
C ARG A 223 -15.62 11.94 7.70
N ASP A 224 -15.59 12.97 8.51
CA ASP A 224 -16.71 13.82 8.92
C ASP A 224 -17.16 14.79 7.81
N GLN A 225 -16.29 15.08 6.84
CA GLN A 225 -16.60 15.93 5.69
C GLN A 225 -17.27 15.16 4.53
N VAL A 226 -17.41 13.84 4.65
CA VAL A 226 -18.01 12.99 3.61
C VAL A 226 -19.43 12.59 4.03
N SER A 227 -20.40 12.93 3.20
CA SER A 227 -21.81 12.67 3.47
C SER A 227 -22.12 11.17 3.55
N ALA A 228 -23.22 10.82 4.22
CA ALA A 228 -23.73 9.45 4.25
C ALA A 228 -24.02 8.91 2.84
N ILE A 229 -24.54 9.77 1.96
CA ILE A 229 -24.91 9.43 0.58
C ILE A 229 -23.67 9.08 -0.23
N ASP A 230 -22.65 9.95 -0.22
CA ASP A 230 -21.39 9.70 -0.93
C ASP A 230 -20.73 8.39 -0.48
N LYS A 231 -20.80 8.10 0.83
CA LYS A 231 -20.26 6.84 1.37
C LYS A 231 -21.04 5.63 0.86
N ALA A 232 -22.36 5.69 0.85
CA ALA A 232 -23.21 4.61 0.32
C ALA A 232 -22.93 4.37 -1.17
N GLU A 233 -22.81 5.43 -1.96
CA GLU A 233 -22.51 5.35 -3.39
C GLU A 233 -21.14 4.74 -3.65
N LEU A 234 -20.10 5.14 -2.89
CA LEU A 234 -18.79 4.55 -3.05
C LEU A 234 -18.78 3.07 -2.67
N ILE A 235 -19.44 2.69 -1.59
CA ILE A 235 -19.56 1.27 -1.20
C ILE A 235 -20.18 0.48 -2.35
N ARG A 236 -21.28 0.98 -2.95
CA ARG A 236 -21.92 0.35 -4.09
C ARG A 236 -20.95 0.20 -5.26
N ARG A 237 -20.25 1.29 -5.61
CA ARG A 237 -19.26 1.30 -6.69
C ARG A 237 -18.16 0.28 -6.45
N HIS A 238 -17.62 0.22 -5.24
CA HIS A 238 -16.57 -0.72 -4.88
C HIS A 238 -17.07 -2.17 -4.93
N LEU A 239 -18.26 -2.45 -4.41
CA LEU A 239 -18.85 -3.78 -4.53
C LEU A 239 -19.01 -4.18 -6.00
N THR A 240 -19.57 -3.31 -6.85
CA THR A 240 -19.69 -3.57 -8.30
C THR A 240 -18.34 -3.92 -8.94
N LEU A 241 -17.29 -3.12 -8.70
CA LEU A 241 -15.95 -3.40 -9.22
C LEU A 241 -15.39 -4.74 -8.73
N MET A 242 -15.68 -5.12 -7.48
CA MET A 242 -15.27 -6.43 -6.93
C MET A 242 -15.99 -7.59 -7.64
N LEU A 243 -17.28 -7.46 -7.94
CA LEU A 243 -18.05 -8.48 -8.66
C LEU A 243 -17.58 -8.59 -10.12
N GLU A 244 -17.30 -7.46 -10.78
CA GLU A 244 -16.75 -7.44 -12.14
C GLU A 244 -15.37 -8.11 -12.21
N HIS A 245 -14.50 -7.88 -11.21
CA HIS A 245 -13.14 -8.39 -11.24
C HIS A 245 -13.01 -9.85 -10.76
N TYR A 246 -13.77 -10.25 -9.74
CA TYR A 246 -13.65 -11.57 -9.11
C TYR A 246 -14.81 -12.53 -9.42
N GLY A 247 -15.87 -12.06 -10.06
CA GLY A 247 -17.14 -12.77 -10.17
C GLY A 247 -17.99 -12.62 -8.90
N HIS A 248 -19.26 -13.03 -8.97
CA HIS A 248 -20.22 -12.76 -7.90
C HIS A 248 -19.84 -13.39 -6.55
N ASP A 249 -19.60 -14.71 -6.51
CA ASP A 249 -19.39 -15.43 -5.26
C ASP A 249 -18.12 -14.97 -4.53
N ILE A 250 -17.00 -14.94 -5.26
CA ILE A 250 -15.70 -14.55 -4.70
C ILE A 250 -15.67 -13.05 -4.40
N GLY A 251 -16.25 -12.22 -5.29
CA GLY A 251 -16.29 -10.77 -5.15
C GLY A 251 -17.00 -10.34 -3.87
N VAL A 252 -18.16 -10.94 -3.56
CA VAL A 252 -18.89 -10.67 -2.31
C VAL A 252 -18.03 -11.02 -1.10
N VAL A 253 -17.45 -12.23 -1.05
CA VAL A 253 -16.64 -12.70 0.08
C VAL A 253 -15.45 -11.78 0.32
N LEU A 254 -14.72 -11.42 -0.75
CA LEU A 254 -13.56 -10.54 -0.65
C LEU A 254 -13.94 -9.10 -0.29
N PHE A 255 -15.11 -8.61 -0.72
CA PHE A 255 -15.57 -7.25 -0.41
C PHE A 255 -15.86 -7.03 1.08
N ARG A 256 -16.23 -8.07 1.83
CA ARG A 256 -16.56 -7.96 3.27
C ARG A 256 -15.50 -7.23 4.08
N LYS A 257 -14.22 -7.48 3.80
CA LYS A 257 -13.09 -6.82 4.48
C LYS A 257 -13.13 -5.29 4.26
N HIS A 258 -13.52 -4.82 3.07
CA HIS A 258 -13.68 -3.41 2.76
C HIS A 258 -14.95 -2.84 3.39
N ALA A 259 -16.07 -3.58 3.34
CA ALA A 259 -17.33 -3.17 3.96
C ALA A 259 -17.14 -2.83 5.44
N THR A 260 -16.42 -3.68 6.20
CA THR A 260 -16.11 -3.39 7.62
C THR A 260 -15.30 -2.11 7.84
N LYS A 261 -14.50 -1.69 6.85
CA LYS A 261 -13.65 -0.49 6.93
C LYS A 261 -14.40 0.78 6.59
N TYR A 262 -15.40 0.68 5.72
CA TYR A 262 -16.31 1.80 5.44
C TYR A 262 -17.15 2.15 6.66
N ILE A 263 -17.71 1.15 7.35
CA ILE A 263 -18.61 1.40 8.49
C ILE A 263 -17.87 1.71 9.81
N MET A 264 -16.54 1.62 9.82
CA MET A 264 -15.75 1.85 11.02
C MET A 264 -15.91 3.31 11.51
N GLY A 265 -16.35 3.46 12.76
CA GLY A 265 -16.61 4.76 13.37
C GLY A 265 -18.01 5.32 13.13
N MET A 266 -18.88 4.61 12.39
CA MET A 266 -20.29 5.00 12.26
C MET A 266 -21.10 4.62 13.52
N PRO A 267 -22.12 5.41 13.88
CA PRO A 267 -23.07 5.03 14.92
C PRO A 267 -23.66 3.64 14.66
N HIS A 268 -23.73 2.80 15.69
CA HIS A 268 -24.27 1.43 15.61
C HIS A 268 -23.57 0.48 14.61
N ALA A 269 -22.32 0.77 14.20
CA ALA A 269 -21.57 -0.09 13.29
C ALA A 269 -21.30 -1.50 13.86
N SER A 270 -21.24 -1.65 15.20
CA SER A 270 -21.04 -2.94 15.88
C SER A 270 -22.18 -3.92 15.63
N GLU A 271 -23.42 -3.45 15.45
CA GLU A 271 -24.59 -4.26 15.13
C GLU A 271 -24.59 -4.69 13.65
N LEU A 272 -24.13 -3.82 12.76
CA LEU A 272 -24.10 -4.06 11.32
C LEU A 272 -22.98 -5.02 10.91
N ARG A 273 -21.83 -4.91 11.58
CA ARG A 273 -20.60 -5.64 11.21
C ARG A 273 -20.78 -7.16 11.13
N PRO A 274 -21.38 -7.87 12.10
CA PRO A 274 -21.56 -9.32 12.03
C PRO A 274 -22.33 -9.75 10.77
N ARG A 275 -23.38 -9.01 10.41
CA ARG A 275 -24.23 -9.30 9.24
C ARG A 275 -23.43 -9.13 7.95
N LEU A 276 -22.63 -8.07 7.84
CA LEU A 276 -21.80 -7.84 6.64
C LEU A 276 -20.72 -8.91 6.44
N VAL A 277 -20.12 -9.44 7.53
CA VAL A 277 -19.04 -10.43 7.40
C VAL A 277 -19.51 -11.86 7.13
N THR A 278 -20.81 -12.14 7.32
CA THR A 278 -21.42 -13.43 7.00
C THR A 278 -22.26 -13.41 5.73
N CYS A 279 -22.57 -12.24 5.18
CA CYS A 279 -23.45 -12.08 4.02
C CYS A 279 -22.82 -12.61 2.71
N ASN A 280 -23.51 -13.52 2.02
CA ASN A 280 -23.09 -14.10 0.74
C ASN A 280 -23.79 -13.47 -0.48
N ASN A 281 -24.70 -12.53 -0.30
CA ASN A 281 -25.46 -11.90 -1.38
C ASN A 281 -25.15 -10.40 -1.49
N HIS A 282 -24.73 -9.96 -2.69
CA HIS A 282 -24.44 -8.55 -2.97
C HIS A 282 -25.66 -7.62 -2.75
N GLU A 283 -26.88 -8.04 -3.09
CA GLU A 283 -28.10 -7.26 -2.85
C GLU A 283 -28.37 -7.08 -1.36
N GLU A 284 -28.14 -8.13 -0.57
CA GLU A 284 -28.28 -8.06 0.88
C GLU A 284 -27.25 -7.09 1.48
N ILE A 285 -25.98 -7.11 1.02
CA ILE A 285 -24.98 -6.11 1.43
C ILE A 285 -25.48 -4.68 1.14
N MET A 286 -26.02 -4.45 -0.05
CA MET A 286 -26.53 -3.13 -0.44
C MET A 286 -27.71 -2.69 0.43
N ASN A 287 -28.67 -3.58 0.68
CA ASN A 287 -29.84 -3.31 1.52
C ASN A 287 -29.45 -3.04 2.98
N LEU A 288 -28.50 -3.81 3.52
CA LEU A 288 -27.96 -3.61 4.87
C LEU A 288 -27.35 -2.21 5.02
N ILE A 289 -26.60 -1.78 4.02
CA ILE A 289 -25.89 -0.49 4.04
C ILE A 289 -26.88 0.66 3.87
N ALA A 290 -27.81 0.57 2.92
CA ALA A 290 -28.85 1.57 2.72
C ALA A 290 -29.73 1.75 3.97
N SER A 291 -30.20 0.63 4.55
CA SER A 291 -31.03 0.64 5.76
C SER A 291 -30.31 1.28 6.95
N HIS A 292 -29.01 1.02 7.08
CA HIS A 292 -28.20 1.59 8.15
C HIS A 292 -28.06 3.11 8.02
N TYR A 293 -27.84 3.64 6.81
CA TYR A 293 -27.75 5.08 6.61
C TYR A 293 -29.08 5.80 6.89
N VAL A 294 -30.21 5.22 6.45
CA VAL A 294 -31.55 5.76 6.77
C VAL A 294 -31.75 5.82 8.28
N ARG A 295 -31.35 4.77 9.01
CA ARG A 295 -31.42 4.74 10.47
C ARG A 295 -30.59 5.85 11.11
N ILE A 296 -29.35 6.04 10.68
CA ILE A 296 -28.47 7.10 11.19
C ILE A 296 -29.09 8.48 10.94
N GLN A 297 -29.63 8.74 9.76
CA GLN A 297 -30.27 10.02 9.43
C GLN A 297 -31.49 10.30 10.32
N LYS A 298 -32.34 9.30 10.56
CA LYS A 298 -33.49 9.45 11.46
C LYS A 298 -33.10 9.77 12.90
N HIS A 299 -32.03 9.14 13.41
CA HIS A 299 -31.53 9.44 14.76
C HIS A 299 -30.82 10.79 14.87
N ALA A 300 -30.22 11.31 13.79
CA ALA A 300 -29.59 12.63 13.81
C ALA A 300 -30.60 13.78 13.70
N ALA A 301 -31.81 13.51 13.22
CA ALA A 301 -32.90 14.47 13.05
C ALA A 301 -33.89 14.52 14.23
N ALA A 302 -33.75 13.60 15.20
CA ALA A 302 -34.56 13.49 16.41
C ALA A 302 -33.78 14.01 17.62
#